data_AF-A0A1I2FYI2-F1
#
_entry.id   AF-A0A1I2FYI2-F1
#
_cell.length_a   1.000
_cell.length_b   1.000
_cell.length_c   1.000
_cell.angle_alpha   90.00
_cell.angle_beta   90.00
_cell.angle_gamma   90.00
#
_symmetry.space_group_name_H-M   'P 1'
#
loop_
_entity.id
_entity.type
_entity.pdbx_description
1 polymer ?
#
loop_
_entity_poly.entity_id
_entity_poly.type
_entity_poly.pdbx_seq_one_letter_code
_entity_poly.pdbx_strand_id
1 'polypeptide(L)'
;MRYIGILFFILLFGCSSNPNKEREEKLIDLLQSYQLGSSLDKSIYLITITGGCGGCMQEAATFIRTNVKDNRYLFIISTDSRKAVSLDFEYHVRQSPNFLIDTKLLAQKYELVEIEHPVIYFCKNKKVVDIRELTYQNADSLFSYINNFLDNL
;
A
#
# COMPACT_ATOMS: atom_id res chain seq x y z
N MET A 1 -4.06 -42.94 34.01
CA MET A 1 -3.37 -41.66 33.78
C MET A 1 -2.35 -41.80 32.64
N ARG A 2 -2.78 -41.93 31.38
CA ARG A 2 -1.87 -42.11 30.21
C ARG A 2 -2.24 -41.26 28.98
N TYR A 3 -3.29 -40.44 29.04
CA TYR A 3 -3.81 -39.68 27.89
C TYR A 3 -3.60 -38.16 27.96
N ILE A 4 -2.97 -37.64 29.04
CA ILE A 4 -2.76 -36.19 29.24
C ILE A 4 -1.64 -35.63 28.34
N GLY A 5 -0.73 -36.46 27.82
CA GLY A 5 0.37 -36.00 26.95
C GLY A 5 -0.03 -35.65 25.52
N ILE A 6 -1.13 -36.19 24.99
CA ILE A 6 -1.52 -36.02 23.58
C ILE A 6 -2.30 -34.71 23.35
N LEU A 7 -2.98 -34.19 24.39
CA LEU A 7 -3.78 -32.96 24.28
C LEU A 7 -2.92 -31.70 24.12
N PHE A 8 -1.65 -31.73 24.56
CA PHE A 8 -0.75 -30.57 24.48
C PHE A 8 -0.18 -30.36 23.07
N PHE A 9 -0.14 -31.40 22.23
CA PHE A 9 0.47 -31.33 20.90
C PHE A 9 -0.47 -30.73 19.83
N ILE A 10 -1.79 -30.74 20.07
CA ILE A 10 -2.80 -30.24 19.13
C ILE A 10 -2.93 -28.70 19.21
N LEU A 11 -2.48 -28.07 20.29
CA LEU A 11 -2.56 -26.61 20.47
C LEU A 11 -1.44 -25.84 19.76
N LEU A 12 -0.42 -26.51 19.19
CA LEU A 12 0.70 -25.85 18.50
C LEU A 12 0.49 -25.68 16.98
N PHE A 13 -0.60 -26.23 16.42
CA PHE A 13 -0.91 -26.10 14.99
C PHE A 13 -1.87 -24.94 14.65
N GLY A 14 -2.21 -24.09 15.63
CA GLY A 14 -3.23 -23.05 15.47
C GLY A 14 -2.69 -21.72 14.95
N CYS A 15 -2.97 -21.42 13.68
CA CYS A 15 -2.85 -20.11 13.01
C CYS A 15 -1.43 -19.64 12.64
N SER A 16 -0.91 -20.12 11.51
CA SER A 16 -0.11 -19.25 10.64
C SER A 16 -1.05 -18.25 9.97
N SER A 17 -1.26 -17.08 10.57
CA SER A 17 -1.91 -15.98 9.87
C SER A 17 -1.05 -15.63 8.65
N ASN A 18 -1.67 -15.63 7.48
CA ASN A 18 -0.98 -15.14 6.29
C ASN A 18 -0.73 -13.64 6.50
N PRO A 19 0.52 -13.17 6.60
CA PRO A 19 0.82 -11.76 6.89
C PRO A 19 0.21 -10.82 5.85
N ASN A 20 0.04 -11.27 4.61
CA ASN A 20 -0.61 -10.48 3.56
C ASN A 20 -2.11 -10.30 3.82
N LYS A 21 -2.77 -11.27 4.48
CA LYS A 21 -4.20 -11.17 4.79
C LYS A 21 -4.46 -10.09 5.84
N GLU A 22 -3.62 -9.99 6.86
CA GLU A 22 -3.75 -8.93 7.87
C GLU A 22 -3.54 -7.54 7.24
N ARG A 23 -2.52 -7.38 6.39
CA ARG A 23 -2.28 -6.11 5.69
C ARG A 23 -3.38 -5.79 4.67
N GLU A 24 -3.98 -6.80 4.04
CA GLU A 24 -5.15 -6.65 3.18
C GLU A 24 -6.36 -6.10 3.94
N GLU A 25 -6.68 -6.68 5.10
CA GLU A 25 -7.78 -6.22 5.95
C GLU A 25 -7.54 -4.77 6.42
N LYS A 26 -6.32 -4.46 6.88
CA LYS A 26 -5.89 -3.10 7.24
C LYS A 26 -6.00 -2.10 6.08
N LEU A 27 -5.65 -2.50 4.85
CA LEU A 27 -5.80 -1.66 3.66
C LEU A 27 -7.27 -1.41 3.36
N ILE A 28 -8.12 -2.43 3.45
CA ILE A 28 -9.57 -2.29 3.28
C ILE A 28 -10.15 -1.33 4.33
N ASP A 29 -9.76 -1.47 5.60
CA ASP A 29 -10.21 -0.59 6.69
C ASP A 29 -9.81 0.88 6.46
N LEU A 30 -8.61 1.12 5.92
CA LEU A 30 -8.19 2.45 5.48
C LEU A 30 -9.12 2.99 4.39
N LEU A 31 -9.40 2.20 3.34
CA LEU A 31 -10.26 2.63 2.24
C LEU A 31 -11.69 2.92 2.70
N GLN A 32 -12.24 2.10 3.57
CA GLN A 32 -13.56 2.31 4.18
C GLN A 32 -13.60 3.59 5.01
N SER A 33 -12.53 3.89 5.75
CA SER A 33 -12.40 5.11 6.56
C SER A 33 -12.43 6.42 5.74
N TYR A 34 -12.20 6.31 4.43
CA TYR A 34 -12.29 7.39 3.44
C TYR A 34 -13.47 7.24 2.47
N GLN A 35 -14.39 6.30 2.72
CA GLN A 35 -15.56 6.04 1.87
C GLN A 35 -15.21 5.68 0.41
N LEU A 36 -14.03 5.08 0.18
CA LEU A 36 -13.56 4.68 -1.16
C LEU A 36 -14.03 3.28 -1.57
N GLY A 37 -14.74 2.58 -0.69
CA GLY A 37 -15.26 1.22 -0.91
C GLY A 37 -14.82 0.25 0.18
N SER A 38 -15.39 -0.95 0.14
CA SER A 38 -15.07 -2.07 1.05
C SER A 38 -14.30 -3.20 0.37
N SER A 39 -13.85 -2.99 -0.87
CA SER A 39 -13.04 -3.96 -1.62
C SER A 39 -11.85 -3.32 -2.33
N LEU A 40 -10.85 -4.15 -2.62
CA LEU A 40 -9.69 -3.74 -3.39
C LEU A 40 -10.01 -3.70 -4.89
N ASP A 41 -10.57 -2.59 -5.35
CA ASP A 41 -11.01 -2.43 -6.75
C ASP A 41 -9.93 -1.88 -7.69
N LYS A 42 -8.77 -1.50 -7.15
CA LYS A 42 -7.58 -1.13 -7.92
C LYS A 42 -6.61 -2.29 -8.05
N SER A 43 -5.84 -2.28 -9.12
CA SER A 43 -4.77 -3.23 -9.37
C SER A 43 -3.52 -2.91 -8.57
N ILE A 44 -3.24 -1.62 -8.37
CA ILE A 44 -2.04 -1.14 -7.68
C ILE A 44 -2.43 -0.08 -6.66
N TYR A 45 -1.95 -0.24 -5.42
CA TYR A 45 -1.97 0.82 -4.40
C TYR A 45 -0.55 1.20 -4.08
N LEU A 46 -0.18 2.46 -4.27
CA LEU A 46 1.12 3.00 -3.85
C LEU A 46 0.88 3.91 -2.65
N ILE A 47 1.48 3.56 -1.53
CA ILE A 47 1.34 4.24 -0.25
C ILE A 47 2.70 4.83 0.12
N THR A 48 2.74 6.12 0.43
CA THR A 48 3.96 6.80 0.89
C THR A 48 3.64 7.77 2.03
N ILE A 49 4.66 8.19 2.75
CA ILE A 49 4.57 9.23 3.77
C ILE A 49 5.36 10.48 3.34
N THR A 50 4.92 11.65 3.78
CA THR A 50 5.75 12.86 3.63
C THR A 50 6.90 12.84 4.64
N GLY A 51 8.11 13.24 4.22
CA GLY A 51 9.26 13.37 5.11
C GLY A 51 10.14 12.12 5.28
N GLY A 52 9.92 11.07 4.47
CA GLY A 52 10.75 9.87 4.42
C GLY A 52 12.03 10.02 3.58
N CYS A 53 12.54 8.90 3.04
CA CYS A 53 13.73 8.90 2.18
C CYS A 53 13.51 9.78 0.92
N GLY A 54 14.27 10.87 0.79
CA GLY A 54 14.09 11.84 -0.30
C GLY A 54 14.20 11.21 -1.70
N GLY A 55 15.15 10.29 -1.91
CA GLY A 55 15.29 9.59 -3.18
C GLY A 55 14.10 8.69 -3.51
N CYS A 56 13.61 7.91 -2.54
CA CYS A 56 12.44 7.06 -2.74
C CYS A 56 11.17 7.89 -2.99
N MET A 57 11.05 9.02 -2.29
CA MET A 57 9.93 9.95 -2.48
C MET A 57 9.97 10.62 -3.85
N GLN A 58 11.16 10.96 -4.36
CA GLN A 58 11.32 11.52 -5.69
C GLN A 58 10.90 10.52 -6.79
N GLU A 59 11.29 9.26 -6.67
CA GLU A 59 10.87 8.18 -7.56
C GLU A 59 9.35 7.98 -7.50
N ALA A 60 8.78 7.88 -6.28
CA ALA A 60 7.34 7.77 -6.09
C ALA A 60 6.58 8.95 -6.71
N ALA A 61 7.04 10.18 -6.47
CA ALA A 61 6.40 11.38 -7.01
C ALA A 61 6.43 11.41 -8.53
N THR A 62 7.56 11.03 -9.13
CA THR A 62 7.70 10.94 -10.59
C THR A 62 6.77 9.87 -11.17
N PHE A 63 6.70 8.70 -10.54
CA PHE A 63 5.80 7.63 -10.92
C PHE A 63 4.33 8.07 -10.83
N ILE A 64 3.93 8.71 -9.74
CA ILE A 64 2.57 9.23 -9.53
C ILE A 64 2.21 10.23 -10.61
N ARG A 65 3.04 11.25 -10.87
CA ARG A 65 2.75 12.28 -11.89
C ARG A 65 2.51 11.66 -13.27
N THR A 66 3.27 10.62 -13.61
CA THR A 66 3.18 9.93 -14.90
C THR A 66 1.92 9.06 -15.01
N ASN A 67 1.50 8.44 -13.90
CA ASN A 67 0.42 7.44 -13.89
C ASN A 67 -0.90 7.92 -13.27
N VAL A 68 -0.99 9.18 -12.82
CA VAL A 68 -2.19 9.73 -12.15
C VAL A 68 -3.45 9.63 -13.00
N LYS A 69 -3.34 9.55 -14.32
CA LYS A 69 -4.51 9.40 -15.22
C LYS A 69 -5.01 7.96 -15.35
N ASP A 70 -4.25 6.97 -14.89
CA ASP A 70 -4.61 5.57 -14.99
C ASP A 70 -5.43 5.12 -13.77
N ASN A 71 -6.69 4.76 -14.03
CA ASN A 71 -7.65 4.37 -13.01
C ASN A 71 -7.38 3.01 -12.36
N ARG A 72 -6.38 2.24 -12.85
CA ARG A 72 -5.92 0.98 -12.23
C ARG A 72 -5.12 1.22 -10.95
N TYR A 73 -4.66 2.45 -10.71
CA TYR A 73 -3.92 2.84 -9.52
C TYR A 73 -4.83 3.50 -8.46
N LEU A 74 -4.37 3.49 -7.21
CA LEU A 74 -4.71 4.47 -6.18
C LEU A 74 -3.42 4.88 -5.46
N PHE A 75 -3.16 6.19 -5.43
CA PHE A 75 -2.01 6.78 -4.77
C PHE A 75 -2.43 7.33 -3.42
N ILE A 76 -1.77 6.92 -2.34
CA ILE A 76 -2.11 7.31 -0.96
C ILE A 76 -0.90 8.01 -0.35
N ILE A 77 -1.05 9.30 -0.03
CA ILE A 77 -0.02 10.08 0.67
C ILE A 77 -0.46 10.27 2.12
N SER A 78 0.19 9.57 3.05
CA SER A 78 -0.05 9.70 4.49
C SER A 78 0.77 10.83 5.07
N THR A 79 0.08 11.84 5.61
CA THR A 79 0.70 13.07 6.10
C THR A 79 -0.26 13.84 6.97
N ASP A 80 0.21 14.50 8.03
CA ASP A 80 -0.60 15.38 8.85
C ASP A 80 -0.87 16.75 8.17
N SER A 81 -0.16 17.04 7.07
CA SER A 81 -0.12 18.35 6.43
C SER A 81 -0.42 18.28 4.93
N ARG A 82 -1.63 18.69 4.56
CA ARG A 82 -2.00 18.90 3.15
C ARG A 82 -1.06 19.89 2.43
N LYS A 83 -0.46 20.82 3.17
CA LYS A 83 0.52 21.77 2.65
C LYS A 83 1.80 21.06 2.23
N ALA A 84 2.28 20.08 3.00
CA ALA A 84 3.46 19.29 2.61
C ALA A 84 3.24 18.60 1.26
N VAL A 85 2.07 17.96 1.06
CA VAL A 85 1.71 17.34 -0.22
C VAL A 85 1.71 18.34 -1.38
N SER A 86 1.32 19.60 -1.15
CA SER A 86 1.31 20.62 -2.20
C SER A 86 2.69 21.08 -2.64
N LEU A 87 3.75 20.79 -1.88
CA LEU A 87 5.14 21.05 -2.28
C LEU A 87 5.63 20.01 -3.29
N ASP A 88 5.22 18.76 -3.10
CA ASP A 88 5.64 17.64 -3.95
C ASP A 88 4.71 17.42 -5.15
N PHE A 89 3.42 17.74 -5.01
CA PHE A 89 2.40 17.42 -6.00
C PHE A 89 1.60 18.65 -6.45
N GLU A 90 1.57 18.85 -7.76
CA GLU A 90 0.77 19.89 -8.41
C GLU A 90 -0.73 19.74 -8.10
N TYR A 91 -1.46 20.85 -8.19
CA TYR A 91 -2.89 20.88 -7.88
C TYR A 91 -3.68 19.83 -8.68
N HIS A 92 -3.42 19.71 -9.99
CA HIS A 92 -4.15 18.79 -10.86
C HIS A 92 -3.96 17.31 -10.47
N VAL A 93 -2.76 16.93 -10.00
CA VAL A 93 -2.48 15.58 -9.48
C VAL A 93 -3.28 15.32 -8.21
N ARG A 94 -3.27 16.29 -7.28
CA ARG A 94 -3.96 16.20 -5.99
C ARG A 94 -5.49 16.21 -6.10
N GLN A 95 -6.04 16.64 -7.23
CA GLN A 95 -7.48 16.59 -7.51
C GLN A 95 -7.90 15.32 -8.25
N SER A 96 -6.96 14.44 -8.62
CA SER A 96 -7.29 13.23 -9.35
C SER A 96 -8.11 12.26 -8.48
N PRO A 97 -9.13 11.57 -9.03
CA PRO A 97 -9.97 10.64 -8.27
C PRO A 97 -9.22 9.42 -7.72
N ASN A 98 -8.03 9.12 -8.25
CA ASN A 98 -7.14 8.06 -7.77
C ASN A 98 -5.99 8.60 -6.90
N PHE A 99 -6.13 9.78 -6.30
CA PHE A 99 -5.16 10.35 -5.38
C PHE A 99 -5.82 10.67 -4.03
N LEU A 100 -5.39 9.98 -2.98
CA LEU A 100 -5.87 10.13 -1.61
C LEU A 100 -4.79 10.78 -0.75
N ILE A 101 -5.17 11.81 0.01
CA ILE A 101 -4.34 12.36 1.09
C ILE A 101 -4.87 11.81 2.41
N ASP A 102 -4.13 10.89 3.02
CA ASP A 102 -4.44 10.32 4.32
C ASP A 102 -3.99 11.26 5.45
N THR A 103 -4.87 12.20 5.81
CA THR A 103 -4.61 13.18 6.89
C THR A 103 -4.76 12.61 8.30
N LYS A 104 -5.25 11.38 8.44
CA LYS A 104 -5.46 10.71 9.72
C LYS A 104 -4.27 9.82 10.12
N LEU A 105 -3.29 9.70 9.23
CA LEU A 105 -2.12 8.82 9.36
C LEU A 105 -2.53 7.36 9.57
N LEU A 106 -3.65 6.92 8.97
CA LEU A 106 -4.12 5.55 9.09
C LEU A 106 -3.15 4.57 8.43
N ALA A 107 -2.54 4.94 7.31
CA ALA A 107 -1.56 4.09 6.64
C ALA A 107 -0.37 3.75 7.57
N GLN A 108 0.12 4.75 8.32
CA GLN A 108 1.16 4.54 9.32
C GLN A 108 0.64 3.79 10.54
N LYS A 109 -0.53 4.18 11.10
CA LYS A 109 -1.14 3.52 12.27
C LYS A 109 -1.46 2.05 12.03
N TYR A 110 -1.78 1.69 10.80
CA TYR A 110 -2.07 0.32 10.39
C TYR A 110 -0.84 -0.41 9.84
N GLU A 111 0.36 0.19 9.89
CA GLU A 111 1.61 -0.44 9.42
C GLU A 111 1.54 -0.85 7.93
N LEU A 112 0.78 -0.09 7.13
CA LEU A 112 0.70 -0.26 5.68
C LEU A 112 1.91 0.36 4.96
N VAL A 113 2.61 1.26 5.65
CA VAL A 113 3.82 1.92 5.15
C VAL A 113 4.71 2.25 6.35
N GLU A 114 6.01 2.00 6.20
CA GLU A 114 7.01 2.41 7.18
C GLU A 114 7.51 3.84 6.88
N ILE A 115 8.33 4.40 7.77
CA ILE A 115 8.79 5.79 7.64
C ILE A 115 9.76 5.96 6.46
N GLU A 116 10.49 4.93 6.10
CA GLU A 116 11.63 5.07 5.18
C GLU A 116 11.24 4.96 3.71
N HIS A 117 10.36 4.00 3.37
CA HIS A 117 10.14 3.59 1.98
C HIS A 117 8.65 3.53 1.64
N PRO A 118 8.25 4.06 0.46
CA PRO A 118 6.92 3.82 -0.10
C PRO A 118 6.67 2.31 -0.29
N VAL A 119 5.42 1.89 -0.14
CA VAL A 119 5.00 0.50 -0.29
C VAL A 119 4.00 0.39 -1.44
N ILE A 120 4.16 -0.62 -2.27
CA ILE A 120 3.30 -0.94 -3.41
C ILE A 120 2.59 -2.27 -3.16
N TYR A 121 1.27 -2.23 -3.16
CA TYR A 121 0.40 -3.40 -3.05
C TYR A 121 -0.11 -3.79 -4.42
N PHE A 122 0.11 -5.04 -4.80
CA PHE A 122 -0.35 -5.62 -6.04
C PHE A 122 -1.62 -6.43 -5.77
N CYS A 123 -2.70 -6.08 -6.46
CA CYS A 123 -4.01 -6.64 -6.22
C CYS A 123 -4.55 -7.36 -7.48
N LYS A 124 -5.00 -8.60 -7.31
CA LYS A 124 -5.67 -9.39 -8.35
C LYS A 124 -6.91 -10.05 -7.76
N ASN A 125 -8.03 -9.98 -8.48
CA ASN A 125 -9.33 -10.50 -8.00
C ASN A 125 -9.70 -10.01 -6.59
N LYS A 126 -9.49 -8.70 -6.34
CA LYS A 126 -9.78 -8.02 -5.07
C LYS A 126 -8.97 -8.51 -3.86
N LYS A 127 -7.83 -9.15 -4.09
CA LYS A 127 -6.91 -9.63 -3.04
C LYS A 127 -5.49 -9.14 -3.27
N VAL A 128 -4.77 -8.88 -2.19
CA VAL A 128 -3.33 -8.59 -2.22
C VAL A 128 -2.58 -9.88 -2.56
N VAL A 129 -1.84 -9.87 -3.66
CA VAL A 129 -1.05 -11.01 -4.13
C VAL A 129 0.45 -10.80 -3.95
N ASP A 130 0.91 -9.55 -3.90
CA ASP A 130 2.31 -9.19 -3.65
C ASP A 130 2.37 -7.82 -2.97
N ILE A 131 3.44 -7.57 -2.20
CA ILE A 131 3.73 -6.29 -1.54
C ILE A 131 5.22 -6.03 -1.69
N ARG A 132 5.58 -4.84 -2.19
CA ARG A 132 6.98 -4.46 -2.39
C ARG A 132 7.26 -3.06 -1.90
N GLU A 133 8.43 -2.88 -1.32
CA GLU A 133 8.94 -1.56 -0.96
C GLU A 133 9.67 -0.94 -2.15
N LEU A 134 9.38 0.33 -2.40
CA LEU A 134 10.07 1.15 -3.37
C LEU A 134 11.28 1.78 -2.68
N THR A 135 12.45 1.42 -3.16
CA THR A 135 13.71 2.07 -2.79
C THR A 135 14.29 2.76 -4.01
N TYR A 136 15.19 3.72 -3.79
CA TYR A 136 15.93 4.34 -4.89
C TYR A 136 16.69 3.29 -5.75
N GLN A 137 17.17 2.21 -5.13
CA GLN A 137 17.97 1.18 -5.82
C GLN A 137 17.12 0.24 -6.68
N ASN A 138 15.85 0.04 -6.34
CA ASN A 138 14.99 -0.92 -7.03
C ASN A 138 13.92 -0.28 -7.93
N ALA A 139 13.81 1.05 -7.95
CA ALA A 139 12.74 1.79 -8.62
C ALA A 139 12.50 1.32 -10.07
N ASP A 140 13.54 1.31 -10.91
CA ASP A 140 13.41 0.89 -12.32
C ASP A 140 12.90 -0.54 -12.48
N SER A 141 13.45 -1.47 -11.69
CA SER A 141 13.04 -2.88 -11.71
C SER A 141 11.62 -3.08 -11.18
N LEU A 142 11.23 -2.31 -10.16
CA LEU A 142 9.90 -2.38 -9.56
C LEU A 142 8.85 -1.78 -10.50
N PHE A 143 9.15 -0.68 -11.18
CA PHE A 143 8.26 -0.09 -12.19
C PHE A 143 8.11 -0.99 -13.41
N SER A 144 9.18 -1.66 -13.84
CA SER A 144 9.10 -2.69 -14.88
C SER A 144 8.21 -3.87 -14.43
N TYR A 145 8.32 -4.28 -13.17
CA TYR A 145 7.46 -5.31 -12.59
C TYR A 145 5.99 -4.88 -12.55
N ILE A 146 5.68 -3.62 -12.23
CA ILE A 146 4.30 -3.09 -12.28
C ILE A 146 3.72 -3.19 -13.68
N ASN A 147 4.46 -2.78 -14.70
CA ASN A 147 3.99 -2.85 -16.09
C ASN A 147 3.69 -4.30 -16.49
N ASN A 148 4.63 -5.21 -16.21
CA ASN A 148 4.43 -6.64 -16.47
C ASN A 148 3.23 -7.20 -15.70
N PHE A 149 3.04 -6.81 -14.43
CA PHE A 149 1.89 -7.25 -13.65
C PHE A 149 0.58 -6.81 -14.28
N LEU A 150 0.49 -5.53 -14.70
CA LEU A 150 -0.69 -4.95 -15.31
C LEU A 150 -1.02 -5.53 -16.68
N ASP A 151 -0.02 -5.93 -17.46
CA ASP A 151 -0.20 -6.60 -18.76
C ASP A 151 -0.74 -8.03 -18.63
N ASN A 152 -0.68 -8.62 -17.42
CA ASN A 152 -1.13 -9.99 -17.11
C ASN A 152 -2.39 -10.05 -16.22
N LEU A 153 -3.12 -8.94 -16.10
CA LEU A 153 -4.42 -8.86 -15.42
C LEU A 153 -5.57 -9.19 -16.37
#